data_AF-A0A2V8LKJ5-F1
#
_entry.id   AF-A0A2V8LKJ5-F1
#
_cell.length_a   1.000
_cell.length_b   1.000
_cell.length_c   1.000
_cell.angle_alpha   90.00
_cell.angle_beta   90.00
_cell.angle_gamma   90.00
#
_symmetry.space_group_name_H-M   'P 1'
#
loop_
_entity.id
_entity.type
_entity.pdbx_description
1 polymer ?
#
loop_
_entity_poly.entity_id
_entity_poly.type
_entity_poly.pdbx_seq_one_letter_code
_entity_poly.pdbx_strand_id
1 'polypeptide(L)'
;MILCPSCGSNVEGDLRLGCSSCGARAVGPPLAKAEYELPSFGRASFAFASGVAMLATFLGLLIAVLVENKSIRPGFWTIVSAGEAVAWRVKWAAIPIVVAVLIASAKLTRSIKQNPSSHIGLRAARVGLSSAVAVAVLIATLIGITIPVRLERREWGIEAAAYARGHTIHRALLEYRELHGTYPTDPDKYIEALSALPDSDGSIAEALRYVDPAGYQATAQLAAASTKKKPMVPRGTAFRDSTDTALTEPTGVSFTNYELRLPSEHRLFASDEDFILRDGVVMKASDANANPSALSRKP
;
A
#
# COMPACT_ATOMS: atom_id res chain seq x y z
N MET A 1 35.28 25.55 -25.97
CA MET A 1 36.18 24.40 -26.18
C MET A 1 36.26 24.13 -27.66
N ILE A 2 37.48 23.98 -28.17
CA ILE A 2 37.71 23.54 -29.54
C ILE A 2 38.42 22.19 -29.46
N LEU A 3 37.89 21.19 -30.16
CA LEU A 3 38.50 19.87 -30.24
C LEU A 3 39.64 19.92 -31.26
N CYS A 4 40.82 19.41 -30.87
CA CYS A 4 41.93 19.28 -31.81
C CYS A 4 41.53 18.28 -32.92
N PRO A 5 41.54 18.66 -34.21
CA PRO A 5 41.12 17.77 -35.29
C PRO A 5 42.06 16.58 -35.50
N SER A 6 43.32 16.66 -35.05
CA SER A 6 44.29 15.57 -35.21
C SER A 6 44.18 14.50 -34.12
N CYS A 7 43.96 14.88 -32.85
CA CYS A 7 44.00 13.92 -31.73
C CYS A 7 42.74 13.90 -30.85
N GLY A 8 41.76 14.77 -31.11
CA GLY A 8 40.50 14.82 -30.37
C GLY A 8 40.61 15.36 -28.94
N SER A 9 41.76 15.89 -28.52
CA SER A 9 41.88 16.50 -27.19
C SER A 9 41.16 17.86 -27.13
N ASN A 10 40.62 18.20 -25.95
CA ASN A 10 40.05 19.51 -25.70
C ASN A 10 41.17 20.53 -25.53
N VAL A 11 41.18 21.56 -26.37
CA VAL A 11 42.11 22.68 -26.27
C VAL A 11 41.38 23.88 -25.66
N GLU A 12 41.92 24.39 -24.56
CA GLU A 12 41.54 25.69 -23.98
C GLU A 12 42.49 26.75 -24.51
N GLY A 13 41.96 27.66 -25.33
CA GLY A 13 42.72 28.75 -25.95
C GLY A 13 42.74 28.68 -27.47
N ASP A 14 43.62 29.48 -28.07
CA ASP A 14 43.76 29.60 -29.51
C ASP A 14 44.58 28.42 -30.06
N LEU A 15 43.96 27.59 -30.92
CA LEU A 15 44.59 26.45 -31.61
C LEU A 15 45.80 26.85 -32.48
N ARG A 16 45.99 28.16 -32.71
CA ARG A 16 47.20 28.70 -33.33
C ARG A 16 48.46 28.53 -32.49
N LEU A 17 48.33 28.53 -31.16
CA LEU A 17 49.43 28.26 -30.24
C LEU A 17 49.82 26.77 -30.23
N GLY A 18 48.94 25.92 -30.75
CA GLY A 18 49.13 24.49 -30.89
C GLY A 18 48.44 23.69 -29.80
N CYS A 19 48.05 22.47 -30.16
CA CYS A 19 47.52 21.50 -29.24
C CYS A 19 48.62 21.01 -28.30
N SER A 20 48.41 21.11 -26.99
CA SER A 20 49.37 20.62 -25.98
C SER A 20 49.63 19.10 -26.06
N SER A 21 48.63 18.31 -26.48
CA SER A 21 48.77 16.85 -26.57
C SER A 21 49.54 16.34 -27.80
N CYS A 22 49.28 16.89 -28.99
CA CYS A 22 49.86 16.36 -30.25
C CYS A 22 50.70 17.36 -31.04
N GLY A 23 50.82 18.60 -30.56
CA GLY A 23 51.59 19.66 -31.23
C GLY A 23 50.93 20.22 -32.50
N ALA A 24 49.78 19.71 -32.94
CA ALA A 24 49.09 20.21 -34.13
C ALA A 24 48.67 21.67 -33.96
N ARG A 25 49.00 22.51 -34.95
CA ARG A 25 48.66 23.95 -34.99
C ARG A 25 47.67 24.23 -36.11
N ALA A 26 46.76 25.17 -35.90
CA ALA A 26 45.88 25.63 -36.97
C ALA A 26 46.69 26.38 -38.05
N VAL A 27 46.92 25.73 -39.19
CA VAL A 27 47.62 26.31 -40.34
C VAL A 27 46.59 27.03 -41.23
N GLY A 28 46.10 28.19 -40.79
CA GLY A 28 45.18 29.02 -41.57
C GLY A 28 44.19 29.83 -40.73
N PRO A 29 43.49 30.82 -41.33
CA PRO A 29 42.29 31.37 -40.74
C PRO A 29 41.24 30.25 -40.57
N PRO A 30 40.34 30.34 -39.58
CA PRO A 30 39.27 29.36 -39.41
C PRO A 30 38.51 29.21 -40.74
N LEU A 31 38.21 27.97 -41.13
CA LEU A 31 37.39 27.69 -42.31
C LEU A 31 36.16 28.60 -42.27
N ALA A 32 35.88 29.29 -43.38
CA ALA A 32 34.67 30.06 -43.50
C ALA A 32 33.50 29.16 -43.11
N LYS A 33 32.57 29.69 -42.29
CA LYS A 33 31.34 28.95 -41.98
C LYS A 33 30.75 28.46 -43.29
N ALA A 34 30.40 27.18 -43.34
CA ALA A 34 29.77 26.61 -44.52
C ALA A 34 28.59 27.50 -44.93
N GLU A 35 28.55 27.91 -46.20
CA GLU A 35 27.46 28.77 -46.71
C GLU A 35 26.09 28.14 -46.47
N TYR A 36 26.05 26.80 -46.34
CA TYR A 36 24.87 26.03 -46.03
C TYR A 36 25.16 25.04 -44.89
N GLU A 37 24.75 25.36 -43.67
CA GLU A 37 24.65 24.38 -42.58
C GLU A 37 23.44 23.48 -42.83
N LEU A 38 23.66 22.18 -42.95
CA LEU A 38 22.55 21.22 -43.08
C LEU A 38 21.70 21.28 -41.79
N PRO A 39 20.37 21.41 -41.90
CA PRO A 39 19.52 21.52 -40.73
C PRO A 39 19.59 20.23 -39.90
N SER A 40 19.77 20.40 -38.59
CA SER A 40 19.98 19.27 -37.69
C SER A 40 18.67 18.49 -37.46
N PHE A 41 18.70 17.17 -37.66
CA PHE A 41 17.56 16.28 -37.38
C PHE A 41 17.62 15.64 -35.99
N GLY A 42 18.78 15.69 -35.31
CA GLY A 42 19.03 14.98 -34.05
C GLY A 42 18.07 15.33 -32.90
N ARG A 43 17.62 16.58 -32.83
CA ARG A 43 16.65 17.01 -31.80
C ARG A 43 15.25 16.44 -32.05
N ALA A 44 14.82 16.41 -33.32
CA ALA A 44 13.53 15.86 -33.71
C ALA A 44 13.51 14.34 -33.54
N SER A 45 14.59 13.64 -33.92
CA SER A 45 14.71 12.19 -33.74
C SER A 45 14.72 11.80 -32.27
N PHE A 46 15.41 12.54 -31.39
CA PHE A 46 15.39 12.27 -29.95
C PHE A 46 13.99 12.44 -29.34
N ALA A 47 13.29 13.54 -29.65
CA ALA A 47 11.93 13.77 -29.15
C ALA A 47 10.95 12.71 -29.65
N PHE A 48 11.08 12.28 -30.90
CA PHE A 48 10.29 11.18 -31.47
C PHE A 48 10.61 9.84 -30.80
N ALA A 49 11.88 9.45 -30.75
CA ALA A 49 12.32 8.16 -30.22
C ALA A 49 11.97 8.01 -28.74
N SER A 50 12.16 9.05 -27.92
CA SER A 50 11.78 9.02 -26.50
C SER A 50 10.28 8.83 -26.30
N GLY A 51 9.44 9.55 -27.05
CA GLY A 51 7.99 9.40 -26.99
C GLY A 51 7.48 8.03 -27.46
N VAL A 52 8.09 7.48 -28.52
CA VAL A 52 7.73 6.13 -29.03
C VAL A 52 8.22 5.04 -28.09
N ALA A 53 9.44 5.15 -27.55
CA ALA A 53 9.97 4.21 -26.57
C ALA A 53 9.12 4.17 -25.30
N MET A 54 8.67 5.34 -24.82
CA MET A 54 7.78 5.44 -23.67
C MET A 54 6.43 4.74 -23.92
N LEU A 55 5.85 4.90 -25.11
CA LEU A 55 4.62 4.18 -25.48
C LEU A 55 4.86 2.67 -25.61
N ALA A 56 5.95 2.26 -26.26
CA ALA A 56 6.29 0.86 -26.47
C ALA A 56 6.57 0.13 -25.15
N THR A 57 7.30 0.75 -24.22
CA THR A 57 7.56 0.20 -22.89
C THR A 57 6.27 0.01 -22.09
N PHE A 58 5.37 1.01 -22.10
CA PHE A 58 4.06 0.90 -21.46
C PHE A 58 3.21 -0.24 -22.04
N LEU A 59 3.13 -0.34 -23.37
CA LEU A 59 2.41 -1.42 -24.05
C LEU A 59 3.02 -2.79 -23.77
N GLY A 60 4.36 -2.91 -23.76
CA GLY A 60 5.06 -4.14 -23.43
C GLY A 60 4.76 -4.63 -22.01
N LEU A 61 4.75 -3.73 -21.03
CA LEU A 61 4.38 -4.04 -19.65
C LEU A 61 2.92 -4.45 -19.53
N LEU A 62 2.02 -3.80 -20.26
CA LEU A 62 0.60 -4.15 -20.30
C LEU A 62 0.38 -5.55 -20.87
N ILE A 63 1.07 -5.90 -21.95
CA ILE A 63 1.04 -7.25 -22.52
C ILE A 63 1.59 -8.27 -21.51
N ALA A 64 2.71 -7.96 -20.85
CA ALA A 64 3.29 -8.86 -19.84
C ALA A 64 2.30 -9.18 -18.72
N VAL A 65 1.60 -8.17 -18.17
CA VAL A 65 0.58 -8.38 -17.13
C VAL A 65 -0.65 -9.14 -17.66
N LEU A 66 -1.07 -8.89 -18.91
CA LEU A 66 -2.16 -9.67 -19.51
C LEU A 66 -1.80 -11.16 -19.66
N VAL A 67 -0.55 -11.46 -20.00
CA VAL A 67 -0.03 -12.83 -20.09
C VAL A 67 0.04 -13.48 -18.70
N GLU A 68 0.53 -12.75 -17.68
CA GLU A 68 0.53 -13.22 -16.28
C GLU A 68 -0.89 -13.59 -15.80
N ASN A 69 -1.89 -12.78 -16.16
CA ASN A 69 -3.29 -13.00 -15.78
C ASN A 69 -4.00 -14.11 -16.57
N LYS A 70 -3.29 -14.85 -17.44
CA LYS A 70 -3.81 -15.98 -18.26
C LYS A 70 -5.14 -15.67 -18.98
N SER A 71 -5.37 -14.42 -19.34
CA SER A 71 -6.64 -13.98 -19.90
C SER A 71 -6.64 -14.18 -21.41
N ILE A 72 -7.14 -15.34 -21.87
CA ILE A 72 -7.18 -15.75 -23.28
C ILE A 72 -8.08 -14.83 -24.13
N ARG A 73 -9.06 -14.16 -23.49
CA ARG A 73 -9.93 -13.16 -24.12
C ARG A 73 -9.93 -11.90 -23.25
N PRO A 74 -9.08 -10.90 -23.54
CA PRO A 74 -9.02 -9.70 -22.73
C PRO A 74 -10.30 -8.88 -22.97
N GLY A 75 -11.22 -8.92 -22.00
CA GLY A 75 -12.32 -7.96 -21.97
C GLY A 75 -11.79 -6.56 -21.66
N PHE A 76 -12.58 -5.53 -21.99
CA PHE A 76 -12.23 -4.13 -21.68
C PHE A 76 -11.79 -3.96 -20.21
N TRP A 77 -12.55 -4.54 -19.27
CA TRP A 77 -12.23 -4.51 -17.85
C TRP A 77 -10.93 -5.22 -17.47
N THR A 78 -10.57 -6.30 -18.18
CA THR A 78 -9.28 -7.00 -17.98
C THR A 78 -8.11 -6.15 -18.45
N ILE A 79 -8.28 -5.40 -19.54
CA ILE A 79 -7.26 -4.48 -20.05
C ILE A 79 -7.08 -3.31 -19.07
N VAL A 80 -8.18 -2.76 -18.56
CA VAL A 80 -8.15 -1.67 -17.57
C VAL A 80 -7.47 -2.13 -16.28
N SER A 81 -7.81 -3.31 -15.76
CA SER A 81 -7.21 -3.83 -14.53
C SER A 81 -5.73 -4.20 -14.70
N ALA A 82 -5.34 -4.74 -15.87
CA ALA A 82 -3.93 -4.96 -16.21
C ALA A 82 -3.17 -3.62 -16.31
N GLY A 83 -3.76 -2.62 -16.95
CA GLY A 83 -3.21 -1.27 -17.04
C GLY A 83 -3.03 -0.63 -15.66
N GLU A 84 -4.00 -0.77 -14.77
CA GLU A 84 -3.88 -0.32 -13.38
C GLU A 84 -2.70 -1.02 -12.69
N ALA A 85 -2.61 -2.34 -12.79
CA ALA A 85 -1.54 -3.11 -12.14
C ALA A 85 -0.14 -2.67 -12.63
N VAL A 86 0.03 -2.45 -13.94
CA VAL A 86 1.25 -1.89 -14.52
C VAL A 86 1.54 -0.50 -13.96
N ALA A 87 0.57 0.41 -14.02
CA ALA A 87 0.73 1.78 -13.54
C ALA A 87 1.18 1.80 -12.07
N TRP A 88 0.63 0.91 -11.24
CA TRP A 88 1.00 0.82 -9.83
C TRP A 88 2.37 0.20 -9.58
N ARG A 89 2.75 -0.85 -10.32
CA ARG A 89 4.07 -1.48 -10.21
C ARG A 89 5.20 -0.51 -10.58
N VAL A 90 4.97 0.32 -11.59
CA VAL A 90 6.02 1.18 -12.15
C VAL A 90 5.97 2.62 -11.62
N LYS A 91 4.91 3.06 -10.91
CA LYS A 91 4.73 4.47 -10.50
C LYS A 91 5.98 5.16 -9.93
N TRP A 92 6.75 4.48 -9.08
CA TRP A 92 7.93 5.05 -8.44
C TRP A 92 9.05 5.39 -9.43
N ALA A 93 9.21 4.60 -10.49
CA ALA A 93 10.17 4.85 -11.57
C ALA A 93 9.55 5.63 -12.73
N ALA A 94 8.30 5.33 -13.10
CA ALA A 94 7.61 5.92 -14.23
C ALA A 94 7.38 7.42 -14.05
N ILE A 95 6.90 7.87 -12.89
CA ILE A 95 6.56 9.28 -12.68
C ILE A 95 7.75 10.22 -12.95
N PRO A 96 8.94 10.04 -12.36
CA PRO A 96 10.07 10.93 -12.64
C PRO A 96 10.53 10.85 -14.10
N ILE A 97 10.51 9.66 -14.70
CA ILE A 97 10.89 9.46 -16.12
C ILE A 97 9.90 10.16 -17.05
N VAL A 98 8.59 10.00 -16.84
CA VAL A 98 7.52 10.67 -17.58
C VAL A 98 7.71 12.18 -17.56
N VAL A 99 7.94 12.75 -16.36
CA VAL A 99 8.13 14.18 -16.17
C VAL A 99 9.38 14.67 -16.91
N ALA A 100 10.50 13.95 -16.79
CA ALA A 100 11.73 14.29 -17.49
C ALA A 100 11.58 14.25 -19.02
N VAL A 101 10.94 13.20 -19.56
CA VAL A 101 10.68 13.04 -21.00
C VAL A 101 9.74 14.14 -21.50
N LEU A 102 8.69 14.49 -20.76
CA LEU A 102 7.78 15.58 -21.13
C LEU A 102 8.47 16.95 -21.15
N ILE A 103 9.27 17.27 -20.13
CA ILE A 103 10.00 18.54 -20.08
C ILE A 103 11.04 18.61 -21.21
N ALA A 104 11.80 17.53 -21.43
CA ALA A 104 12.81 17.47 -22.49
C ALA A 104 12.18 17.59 -23.89
N SER A 105 11.15 16.80 -24.19
CA SER A 105 10.44 16.83 -25.48
C SER A 105 9.74 18.17 -25.72
N ALA A 106 9.15 18.79 -24.69
CA ALA A 106 8.57 20.13 -24.78
C ALA A 106 9.62 21.21 -25.06
N LYS A 107 10.76 21.17 -24.36
CA LYS A 107 11.89 22.11 -24.60
C LYS A 107 12.45 21.96 -26.02
N LEU A 108 12.68 20.73 -26.49
CA LEU A 108 13.17 20.47 -27.85
C LEU A 108 12.17 20.93 -28.91
N THR A 109 10.89 20.64 -28.74
CA THR A 109 9.84 21.06 -29.68
C THR A 109 9.72 22.58 -29.74
N ARG A 110 9.80 23.28 -28.59
CA ARG A 110 9.84 24.75 -28.53
C ARG A 110 11.09 25.30 -29.24
N SER A 111 12.24 24.67 -29.04
CA SER A 111 13.50 25.10 -29.67
C SER A 111 13.46 24.96 -31.20
N ILE A 112 12.92 23.84 -31.72
CA ILE A 112 12.72 23.63 -33.17
C ILE A 112 11.76 24.67 -33.74
N LYS A 113 10.69 25.01 -33.00
CA LYS A 113 9.70 26.02 -33.43
C LYS A 113 10.31 27.43 -33.48
N GLN A 114 11.22 27.77 -32.56
CA GLN A 114 11.85 29.09 -32.50
C GLN A 114 12.89 29.31 -33.62
N ASN A 115 13.59 28.24 -34.06
CA ASN A 115 14.66 28.33 -35.05
C ASN A 115 14.43 27.36 -36.22
N PRO A 116 13.46 27.64 -37.13
CA PRO A 116 13.12 26.74 -38.22
C PRO A 116 14.20 26.63 -39.30
N SER A 117 15.11 27.61 -39.40
CA SER A 117 16.20 27.60 -40.40
C SER A 117 17.30 26.58 -40.07
N SER A 118 17.54 26.28 -38.80
CA SER A 118 18.59 25.35 -38.34
C SER A 118 18.09 23.95 -38.00
N HIS A 119 16.78 23.74 -37.98
CA HIS A 119 16.16 22.49 -37.55
C HIS A 119 15.03 22.04 -38.48
N ILE A 120 15.03 20.76 -38.83
CA ILE A 120 13.95 20.11 -39.57
C ILE A 120 13.25 19.05 -38.70
N GLY A 121 12.07 18.58 -39.13
CA GLY A 121 11.38 17.46 -38.46
C GLY A 121 10.37 17.84 -37.37
N LEU A 122 9.79 19.05 -37.41
CA LEU A 122 8.78 19.49 -36.44
C LEU A 122 7.59 18.53 -36.30
N ARG A 123 7.16 17.88 -37.39
CA ARG A 123 6.08 16.88 -37.36
C ARG A 123 6.46 15.66 -36.50
N ALA A 124 7.66 15.12 -36.68
CA ALA A 124 8.14 13.98 -35.91
C ALA A 124 8.26 14.32 -34.40
N ALA A 125 8.80 15.51 -34.09
CA ALA A 125 8.87 15.98 -32.70
C ALA A 125 7.48 16.12 -32.05
N ARG A 126 6.48 16.62 -32.79
CA ARG A 126 5.08 16.69 -32.31
C ARG A 126 4.47 15.32 -32.07
N VAL A 127 4.73 14.34 -32.94
CA VAL A 127 4.26 12.96 -32.74
C VAL A 127 4.84 12.38 -31.46
N GLY A 128 6.15 12.49 -31.24
CA GLY A 128 6.79 12.01 -30.01
C GLY A 128 6.28 12.72 -28.75
N LEU A 129 6.10 14.04 -28.80
CA LEU A 129 5.51 14.78 -27.69
C LEU A 129 4.06 14.34 -27.42
N SER A 130 3.25 14.15 -28.46
CA SER A 130 1.86 13.71 -28.31
C SER A 130 1.74 12.31 -27.74
N SER A 131 2.62 11.38 -28.11
CA SER A 131 2.64 10.04 -27.54
C SER A 131 3.07 10.06 -26.07
N ALA A 132 4.08 10.86 -25.71
CA ALA A 132 4.49 11.03 -24.32
C ALA A 132 3.36 11.63 -23.45
N VAL A 133 2.65 12.64 -23.96
CA VAL A 133 1.49 13.22 -23.26
C VAL A 133 0.36 12.20 -23.11
N ALA A 134 0.06 11.44 -24.16
CA ALA A 134 -0.98 10.41 -24.11
C ALA A 134 -0.68 9.34 -23.04
N VAL A 135 0.56 8.85 -22.98
CA VAL A 135 0.98 7.88 -21.95
C VAL A 135 0.90 8.50 -20.55
N ALA A 136 1.33 9.75 -20.39
CA ALA A 136 1.27 10.44 -19.11
C ALA A 136 -0.17 10.61 -18.60
N VAL A 137 -1.10 11.04 -19.47
CA VAL A 137 -2.52 11.15 -19.14
C VAL A 137 -3.12 9.79 -18.81
N LEU A 138 -2.76 8.75 -19.57
CA LEU A 138 -3.25 7.40 -19.32
C LEU A 138 -2.76 6.86 -17.96
N ILE A 139 -1.48 7.06 -17.61
CA ILE A 139 -0.96 6.69 -16.29
C ILE A 139 -1.67 7.50 -15.18
N ALA A 140 -1.82 8.81 -15.35
CA ALA A 140 -2.44 9.68 -14.36
C ALA A 140 -3.92 9.33 -14.12
N THR A 141 -4.68 9.04 -15.18
CA THR A 141 -6.09 8.64 -15.09
C THR A 141 -6.26 7.28 -14.41
N LEU A 142 -5.45 6.28 -14.78
CA LEU A 142 -5.49 4.96 -14.15
C LEU A 142 -5.12 5.01 -12.67
N ILE A 143 -4.11 5.80 -12.29
CA ILE A 143 -3.75 6.00 -10.88
C ILE A 143 -4.85 6.79 -10.16
N GLY A 144 -5.34 7.89 -10.74
CA GLY A 144 -6.33 8.77 -10.13
C GLY A 144 -7.63 8.06 -9.75
N ILE A 145 -8.15 7.21 -10.64
CA ILE A 145 -9.41 6.48 -10.41
C ILE A 145 -9.25 5.39 -9.33
N THR A 146 -8.04 4.86 -9.14
CA THR A 146 -7.82 3.65 -8.32
C THR A 146 -7.30 3.94 -6.92
N ILE A 147 -6.89 5.19 -6.65
CA ILE A 147 -6.51 5.65 -5.31
C ILE A 147 -7.60 5.39 -4.25
N PRO A 148 -8.88 5.80 -4.41
CA PRO A 148 -9.86 5.67 -3.32
C PRO A 148 -10.08 4.21 -2.91
N VAL A 149 -10.29 3.32 -3.89
CA VAL A 149 -10.50 1.89 -3.65
C VAL A 149 -9.27 1.25 -2.97
N ARG A 150 -8.06 1.72 -3.28
CA ARG A 150 -6.85 1.20 -2.64
C ARG A 150 -6.66 1.72 -1.22
N LEU A 151 -7.11 2.93 -0.93
CA LEU A 151 -7.13 3.44 0.45
C LEU A 151 -8.10 2.60 1.29
N GLU A 152 -9.32 2.35 0.78
CA GLU A 152 -10.30 1.47 1.45
C GLU A 152 -9.74 0.05 1.65
N ARG A 153 -9.12 -0.55 0.62
CA ARG A 153 -8.50 -1.88 0.75
C ARG A 153 -7.35 -1.91 1.76
N ARG A 154 -6.60 -0.81 1.88
CA ARG A 154 -5.54 -0.68 2.89
C ARG A 154 -6.16 -0.66 4.29
N GLU A 155 -7.23 0.10 4.47
CA GLU A 155 -7.99 0.16 5.73
C GLU A 155 -8.51 -1.24 6.11
N TRP A 156 -9.15 -1.97 5.18
CA TRP A 156 -9.58 -3.35 5.44
C TRP A 156 -8.42 -4.29 5.79
N GLY A 157 -7.26 -4.10 5.16
CA GLY A 157 -6.06 -4.88 5.48
C GLY A 157 -5.55 -4.62 6.90
N ILE A 158 -5.57 -3.35 7.33
CA ILE A 158 -5.20 -2.94 8.69
C ILE A 158 -6.20 -3.50 9.71
N GLU A 159 -7.49 -3.38 9.42
CA GLU A 159 -8.56 -3.93 10.25
C GLU A 159 -8.42 -5.45 10.37
N ALA A 160 -8.29 -6.17 9.26
CA ALA A 160 -8.10 -7.62 9.26
C ALA A 160 -6.87 -8.05 10.09
N ALA A 161 -5.78 -7.28 10.02
CA ALA A 161 -4.60 -7.53 10.85
C ALA A 161 -4.84 -7.27 12.34
N ALA A 162 -5.71 -6.32 12.70
CA ALA A 162 -6.13 -6.12 14.09
C ALA A 162 -7.04 -7.27 14.57
N TYR A 163 -8.02 -7.69 13.75
CA TYR A 163 -8.88 -8.83 14.03
C TYR A 163 -8.07 -10.12 14.25
N ALA A 164 -7.12 -10.42 13.37
CA ALA A 164 -6.26 -11.59 13.49
C ALA A 164 -5.51 -11.60 14.83
N ARG A 165 -4.94 -10.45 15.24
CA ARG A 165 -4.26 -10.29 16.54
C ARG A 165 -5.22 -10.43 17.73
N GLY A 166 -6.42 -9.87 17.64
CA GLY A 166 -7.43 -10.03 18.69
C GLY A 166 -7.81 -11.51 18.87
N HIS A 167 -7.97 -12.25 17.78
CA HIS A 167 -8.27 -13.68 17.83
C HIS A 167 -7.12 -14.53 18.38
N THR A 168 -5.85 -14.20 18.08
CA THR A 168 -4.71 -14.92 18.67
C THR A 168 -4.65 -14.70 20.18
N ILE A 169 -4.87 -13.47 20.67
CA ILE A 169 -4.92 -13.18 22.11
C ILE A 169 -6.12 -13.86 22.77
N HIS A 170 -7.29 -13.84 22.13
CA HIS A 170 -8.47 -14.56 22.63
C HIS A 170 -8.20 -16.06 22.80
N ARG A 171 -7.57 -16.68 21.78
CA ARG A 171 -7.16 -18.09 21.85
C ARG A 171 -6.23 -18.34 23.04
N ALA A 172 -5.21 -17.48 23.24
CA ALA A 172 -4.30 -17.60 24.37
C ALA A 172 -5.01 -17.48 25.72
N LEU A 173 -5.98 -16.56 25.84
CA LEU A 173 -6.81 -16.42 27.05
C LEU A 173 -7.69 -17.64 27.32
N LEU A 174 -8.24 -18.28 26.27
CA LEU A 174 -8.98 -19.53 26.42
C LEU A 174 -8.09 -20.67 26.88
N GLU A 175 -6.91 -20.82 26.28
CA GLU A 175 -5.93 -21.84 26.67
C GLU A 175 -5.45 -21.65 28.12
N TYR A 176 -5.19 -20.40 28.51
CA TYR A 176 -4.90 -20.07 29.91
C TYR A 176 -6.04 -20.49 30.85
N ARG A 177 -7.29 -20.19 30.47
CA ARG A 177 -8.47 -20.57 31.25
C ARG A 177 -8.65 -22.08 31.34
N GLU A 178 -8.35 -22.83 30.30
CA GLU A 178 -8.39 -24.30 30.32
C GLU A 178 -7.37 -24.87 31.30
N LEU A 179 -6.17 -24.29 31.36
CA LEU A 179 -5.09 -24.73 32.25
C LEU A 179 -5.29 -24.31 33.71
N HIS A 180 -5.79 -23.09 33.95
CA HIS A 180 -5.87 -22.49 35.29
C HIS A 180 -7.29 -22.35 35.84
N GLY A 181 -8.31 -22.71 35.06
CA GLY A 181 -9.73 -22.63 35.43
C GLY A 181 -10.32 -21.20 35.46
N THR A 182 -9.49 -20.16 35.35
CA THR A 182 -9.89 -18.74 35.42
C THR A 182 -9.09 -17.89 34.44
N TYR A 183 -9.60 -16.71 34.08
CA TYR A 183 -8.82 -15.71 33.34
C TYR A 183 -7.83 -15.00 34.27
N PRO A 184 -6.70 -14.48 33.75
CA PRO A 184 -5.79 -13.66 34.55
C PRO A 184 -6.56 -12.50 35.19
N THR A 185 -6.38 -12.25 36.48
CA THR A 185 -7.08 -11.15 37.18
C THR A 185 -6.21 -9.90 37.30
N ASP A 186 -4.90 -10.08 37.39
CA ASP A 186 -3.92 -9.01 37.54
C ASP A 186 -3.61 -8.36 36.17
N PRO A 187 -3.93 -7.06 35.96
CA PRO A 187 -3.66 -6.37 34.69
C PRO A 187 -2.17 -6.21 34.41
N ASP A 188 -1.34 -6.12 35.44
CA ASP A 188 0.11 -5.95 35.25
C ASP A 188 0.82 -7.28 34.92
N LYS A 189 0.20 -8.42 35.24
CA LYS A 189 0.82 -9.75 35.10
C LYS A 189 0.21 -10.63 34.01
N TYR A 190 -0.88 -10.21 33.37
CA TYR A 190 -1.50 -11.08 32.35
C TYR A 190 -0.56 -11.32 31.15
N ILE A 191 0.30 -10.36 30.81
CA ILE A 191 1.28 -10.53 29.71
C ILE A 191 2.27 -11.64 30.07
N GLU A 192 2.81 -11.62 31.28
CA GLU A 192 3.70 -12.67 31.78
C GLU A 192 2.98 -14.02 31.80
N ALA A 193 1.74 -14.03 32.30
CA ALA A 193 0.90 -15.23 32.37
C ALA A 193 0.60 -15.84 30.99
N LEU A 194 0.31 -15.01 29.98
CA LEU A 194 0.07 -15.46 28.61
C LEU A 194 1.38 -15.83 27.89
N SER A 195 2.49 -15.19 28.21
CA SER A 195 3.81 -15.52 27.63
C SER A 195 4.37 -16.85 28.12
N ALA A 196 3.87 -17.37 29.25
CA ALA A 196 4.22 -18.67 29.79
C ALA A 196 3.54 -19.84 29.06
N LEU A 197 2.57 -19.57 28.18
CA LEU A 197 1.88 -20.58 27.38
C LEU A 197 2.81 -21.15 26.30
N PRO A 198 2.61 -22.42 25.90
CA PRO A 198 3.39 -23.02 24.81
C PRO A 198 3.03 -22.38 23.46
N ASP A 199 3.97 -21.63 22.87
CA ASP A 199 3.79 -20.96 21.58
C ASP A 199 4.83 -21.45 20.57
N SER A 200 4.50 -22.51 19.81
CA SER A 200 5.41 -23.11 18.81
C SER A 200 5.78 -22.14 17.69
N ASP A 201 4.86 -21.24 17.35
CA ASP A 201 4.92 -20.39 16.16
C ASP A 201 5.31 -18.94 16.49
N GLY A 202 5.43 -18.58 17.78
CA GLY A 202 5.71 -17.21 18.24
C GLY A 202 4.54 -16.23 18.03
N SER A 203 3.35 -16.75 17.73
CA SER A 203 2.17 -15.97 17.36
C SER A 203 1.55 -15.23 18.55
N ILE A 204 1.61 -15.82 19.74
CA ILE A 204 1.13 -15.23 21.00
C ILE A 204 2.12 -14.14 21.43
N ALA A 205 3.43 -14.45 21.40
CA ALA A 205 4.46 -13.49 21.76
C ALA A 205 4.42 -12.22 20.87
N GLU A 206 4.25 -12.37 19.55
CA GLU A 206 4.15 -11.22 18.64
C GLU A 206 2.84 -10.45 18.84
N ALA A 207 1.73 -11.14 19.13
CA ALA A 207 0.46 -10.47 19.42
C ALA A 207 0.52 -9.64 20.72
N LEU A 208 1.16 -10.17 21.76
CA LEU A 208 1.32 -9.51 23.07
C LEU A 208 2.25 -8.29 23.05
N ARG A 209 3.18 -8.22 22.09
CA ARG A 209 4.18 -7.15 21.98
C ARG A 209 3.59 -5.73 21.94
N TYR A 210 2.37 -5.60 21.45
CA TYR A 210 1.72 -4.31 21.25
C TYR A 210 0.51 -4.09 22.16
N VAL A 211 0.26 -4.98 23.13
CA VAL A 211 -0.88 -4.85 24.02
C VAL A 211 -0.53 -3.95 25.19
N ASP A 212 -1.44 -3.05 25.55
CA ASP A 212 -1.30 -2.22 26.75
C ASP A 212 -1.59 -3.07 28.00
N PRO A 213 -0.66 -3.18 28.97
CA PRO A 213 -0.95 -3.80 30.25
C PRO A 213 -2.16 -3.16 30.96
N ALA A 214 -2.29 -1.83 30.87
CA ALA A 214 -3.37 -1.09 31.54
C ALA A 214 -4.73 -1.24 30.86
N GLY A 215 -4.76 -1.74 29.62
CA GLY A 215 -5.97 -1.89 28.81
C GLY A 215 -6.78 -3.15 29.11
N TYR A 216 -6.33 -4.00 30.03
CA TYR A 216 -6.98 -5.27 30.37
C TYR A 216 -7.86 -5.15 31.61
N GLN A 217 -9.10 -5.60 31.52
CA GLN A 217 -10.06 -5.64 32.63
C GLN A 217 -10.83 -6.96 32.63
N ALA A 218 -10.61 -7.79 33.64
CA ALA A 218 -11.44 -8.97 33.89
C ALA A 218 -12.61 -8.59 34.82
N THR A 219 -13.84 -8.87 34.41
CA THR A 219 -15.04 -8.61 35.20
C THR A 219 -15.83 -9.90 35.43
N ALA A 220 -16.09 -10.26 36.68
CA ALA A 220 -16.98 -11.37 37.02
C ALA A 220 -18.41 -10.84 37.14
N GLN A 221 -19.31 -11.26 36.25
CA GLN A 221 -20.74 -11.00 36.37
C GLN A 221 -21.43 -12.23 36.95
N LEU A 222 -21.96 -12.07 38.16
CA LEU A 222 -22.83 -13.06 38.78
C LEU A 222 -24.24 -12.92 38.19
N ALA A 223 -24.62 -13.84 37.30
CA ALA A 223 -26.02 -13.92 36.87
C ALA A 223 -26.83 -14.53 38.03
N ALA A 224 -27.38 -13.67 38.88
CA ALA A 224 -28.35 -14.11 39.88
C ALA A 224 -29.56 -14.69 39.15
N ALA A 225 -29.81 -15.98 39.30
CA ALA A 225 -31.04 -16.60 38.83
C ALA A 225 -32.21 -15.82 39.43
N SER A 226 -32.97 -15.14 38.57
CA SER A 226 -34.10 -14.29 38.97
C SER A 226 -34.98 -15.05 39.98
N THR A 227 -34.98 -14.60 41.23
CA THR A 227 -35.78 -15.15 42.33
C THR A 227 -37.29 -14.92 42.14
N LYS A 228 -37.71 -14.28 41.05
CA LYS A 228 -39.11 -14.26 40.63
C LYS A 228 -39.50 -15.64 40.09
N LYS A 229 -40.07 -16.45 40.98
CA LYS A 229 -40.80 -17.71 40.75
C LYS A 229 -41.70 -17.69 39.49
N LYS A 230 -41.12 -17.83 38.31
CA LYS A 230 -41.83 -18.38 37.15
C LYS A 230 -41.02 -19.60 36.70
N PRO A 231 -41.62 -20.81 36.72
CA PRO A 231 -40.91 -22.00 36.28
C PRO A 231 -40.48 -21.79 34.83
N MET A 232 -39.19 -21.72 34.62
CA MET A 232 -38.57 -21.65 33.31
C MET A 232 -38.77 -23.04 32.70
N VAL A 233 -39.77 -23.18 31.83
CA VAL A 233 -40.01 -24.44 31.10
C VAL A 233 -38.79 -24.67 30.19
N PRO A 234 -37.99 -25.72 30.40
CA PRO A 234 -36.87 -26.02 29.53
C PRO A 234 -37.41 -26.44 28.17
N ARG A 235 -37.30 -25.56 27.17
CA ARG A 235 -37.46 -25.92 25.75
C ARG A 235 -36.08 -26.28 25.20
N GLY A 236 -35.73 -27.55 25.30
CA GLY A 236 -34.50 -28.11 24.72
C GLY A 236 -34.31 -29.56 25.18
N THR A 237 -34.38 -30.50 24.25
CA THR A 237 -34.48 -31.95 24.47
C THR A 237 -33.16 -32.65 24.87
N ALA A 238 -32.23 -31.97 25.53
CA ALA A 238 -30.86 -32.50 25.72
C ALA A 238 -30.47 -32.89 27.16
N PHE A 239 -31.34 -32.77 28.15
CA PHE A 239 -31.04 -33.24 29.51
C PHE A 239 -32.20 -34.06 30.07
N ARG A 240 -32.10 -35.38 29.90
CA ARG A 240 -33.04 -36.36 30.47
C ARG A 240 -32.22 -37.47 31.11
N ASP A 241 -31.55 -37.14 32.22
CA ASP A 241 -31.20 -38.04 33.33
C ASP A 241 -30.27 -37.35 34.34
N SER A 242 -30.80 -36.35 35.05
CA SER A 242 -30.24 -35.95 36.34
C SER A 242 -31.34 -36.09 37.39
N THR A 243 -31.23 -37.13 38.19
CA THR A 243 -32.11 -37.44 39.31
C THR A 243 -32.05 -36.31 40.34
N ASP A 244 -33.19 -35.66 40.54
CA ASP A 244 -33.40 -34.58 41.50
C ASP A 244 -33.40 -35.13 42.92
N THR A 245 -32.35 -34.87 43.70
CA THR A 245 -32.41 -34.95 45.17
C THR A 245 -31.33 -34.09 45.82
N ALA A 246 -31.57 -32.77 45.90
CA ALA A 246 -31.13 -31.92 47.01
C ALA A 246 -31.73 -30.52 46.85
N LEU A 247 -32.24 -29.94 47.94
CA LEU A 247 -32.43 -28.49 48.05
C LEU A 247 -31.06 -27.83 47.90
N THR A 248 -30.75 -27.33 46.71
CA THR A 248 -29.59 -26.48 46.47
C THR A 248 -30.09 -25.04 46.35
N GLU A 249 -29.50 -24.14 47.12
CA GLU A 249 -29.60 -22.69 46.92
C GLU A 249 -29.45 -22.38 45.42
N PRO A 250 -30.11 -21.34 44.87
CA PRO A 250 -30.01 -21.04 43.44
C PRO A 250 -28.53 -20.83 43.10
N THR A 251 -27.93 -21.85 42.48
CA THR A 251 -26.56 -21.84 42.00
C THR A 251 -26.50 -20.82 40.88
N GLY A 252 -26.16 -19.58 41.24
CA GLY A 252 -25.93 -18.52 40.28
C GLY A 252 -24.80 -18.94 39.35
N VAL A 253 -25.03 -18.89 38.04
CA VAL A 253 -23.98 -19.13 37.06
C VAL A 253 -23.15 -17.85 37.00
N SER A 254 -21.89 -17.92 37.44
CA SER A 254 -20.94 -16.81 37.29
C SER A 254 -20.30 -16.87 35.92
N PHE A 255 -20.41 -15.77 35.16
CA PHE A 255 -19.67 -15.60 33.91
C PHE A 255 -18.51 -14.64 34.16
N THR A 256 -17.29 -15.10 33.91
CA THR A 256 -16.11 -14.23 33.88
C THR A 256 -16.00 -13.67 32.47
N ASN A 257 -16.24 -12.37 32.33
CA ASN A 257 -16.05 -11.64 31.09
C ASN A 257 -14.69 -10.93 31.16
N TYR A 258 -14.10 -10.65 30.02
CA TYR A 258 -12.91 -9.83 29.94
C TYR A 258 -13.03 -8.82 28.82
N GLU A 259 -12.43 -7.66 29.06
CA GLU A 259 -12.28 -6.59 28.09
C GLU A 259 -10.80 -6.29 27.94
N LEU A 260 -10.34 -6.23 26.70
CA LEU A 260 -8.97 -5.88 26.37
C LEU A 260 -8.96 -4.81 25.27
N ARG A 261 -8.28 -3.70 25.52
CA ARG A 261 -8.04 -2.68 24.51
C ARG A 261 -6.78 -2.98 23.70
N LEU A 262 -6.93 -3.04 22.39
CA LEU A 262 -5.89 -3.24 21.40
C LEU A 262 -5.66 -1.92 20.66
N PRO A 263 -4.40 -1.46 20.51
CA PRO A 263 -4.14 -0.18 19.86
C PRO A 263 -4.41 -0.23 18.35
N SER A 264 -4.81 0.92 17.82
CA SER A 264 -4.91 1.18 16.38
C SER A 264 -3.53 1.19 15.68
N GLU A 265 -3.50 1.34 14.33
CA GLU A 265 -2.25 1.40 13.53
C GLU A 265 -1.26 2.45 14.06
N HIS A 266 -1.78 3.57 14.58
CA HIS A 266 -0.97 4.67 15.10
C HIS A 266 -0.32 4.39 16.45
N ARG A 267 -0.67 3.28 17.11
CA ARG A 267 -0.17 2.91 18.45
C ARG A 267 -0.43 3.98 19.51
N LEU A 268 -1.47 4.78 19.30
CA LEU A 268 -1.95 5.75 20.26
C LEU A 268 -3.05 5.07 21.07
N PHE A 269 -2.81 4.88 22.37
CA PHE A 269 -3.80 4.30 23.27
C PHE A 269 -4.88 5.32 23.62
N ALA A 270 -6.08 4.81 23.94
CA ALA A 270 -7.27 5.58 24.28
C ALA A 270 -7.82 6.45 23.14
N SER A 271 -7.64 5.99 21.90
CA SER A 271 -8.27 6.61 20.73
C SER A 271 -9.62 5.97 20.43
N ASP A 272 -10.54 6.70 19.79
CA ASP A 272 -11.83 6.16 19.35
C ASP A 272 -11.68 5.07 18.25
N GLU A 273 -10.49 5.01 17.63
CA GLU A 273 -10.09 4.04 16.62
C GLU A 273 -9.46 2.77 17.22
N ASP A 274 -9.34 2.68 18.54
CA ASP A 274 -8.82 1.48 19.20
C ASP A 274 -9.80 0.32 19.05
N PHE A 275 -9.28 -0.90 19.05
CA PHE A 275 -10.11 -2.10 19.03
C PHE A 275 -10.33 -2.58 20.46
N ILE A 276 -11.55 -2.99 20.76
CA ILE A 276 -11.93 -3.61 22.02
C ILE A 276 -12.21 -5.08 21.74
N LEU A 277 -11.42 -5.95 22.36
CA LEU A 277 -11.66 -7.38 22.41
C LEU A 277 -12.46 -7.67 23.69
N ARG A 278 -13.73 -8.04 23.52
CA ARG A 278 -14.63 -8.42 24.60
C ARG A 278 -15.13 -9.83 24.37
N ASP A 279 -14.75 -10.75 25.25
CA ASP A 279 -15.20 -12.15 25.23
C ASP A 279 -15.06 -12.84 23.86
N GLY A 280 -13.97 -12.56 23.14
CA GLY A 280 -13.68 -13.12 21.81
C GLY A 280 -14.26 -12.33 20.64
N VAL A 281 -15.10 -11.34 20.90
CA VAL A 281 -15.61 -10.40 19.88
C VAL A 281 -14.69 -9.19 19.83
N VAL A 282 -14.07 -8.97 18.68
CA VAL A 282 -13.30 -7.76 18.40
C VAL A 282 -14.24 -6.73 17.77
N MET A 283 -14.26 -5.51 18.29
CA MET A 283 -15.05 -4.40 17.76
C MET A 283 -14.26 -3.10 17.86
N LYS A 284 -14.57 -2.08 17.06
CA LYS A 284 -13.97 -0.75 17.25
C LYS A 284 -14.54 -0.09 18.49
N ALA A 285 -13.74 0.73 19.18
CA ALA A 285 -14.17 1.46 20.37
C ALA A 285 -15.34 2.41 20.05
N SER A 286 -15.33 3.02 18.86
CA SER A 286 -16.45 3.79 18.31
C SER A 286 -17.77 3.00 18.31
N ASP A 287 -17.72 1.71 17.95
CA ASP A 287 -18.90 0.84 17.82
C ASP A 287 -19.36 0.32 19.18
N ALA A 288 -18.41 0.09 20.11
CA ALA A 288 -18.71 -0.35 21.47
C ALA A 288 -19.43 0.74 22.29
N ASN A 289 -19.07 2.01 22.08
CA ASN A 289 -19.70 3.16 22.72
C ASN A 289 -21.05 3.52 22.08
N ALA A 290 -21.29 3.09 20.83
CA ALA A 290 -22.59 3.25 20.18
C ALA A 290 -23.60 2.28 20.83
N ASN A 291 -24.48 2.84 21.67
CA ASN A 291 -25.54 2.16 22.42
C ASN A 291 -26.03 0.84 21.77
N PRO A 292 -25.91 -0.33 22.44
CA PRO A 292 -26.28 -1.63 21.86
C PRO A 292 -27.78 -1.77 21.54
N SER A 293 -28.61 -0.85 22.04
CA SER A 293 -30.03 -0.72 21.70
C SER A 293 -30.31 -0.23 20.27
N ALA A 294 -29.31 0.31 19.56
CA ALA A 294 -29.46 0.76 18.17
C ALA A 294 -29.11 -0.32 17.12
N LEU A 295 -28.29 -1.33 17.46
CA LEU A 295 -27.83 -2.37 16.53
C LEU A 295 -28.85 -3.51 16.32
N SER A 296 -29.92 -3.58 17.13
CA SER A 296 -30.97 -4.62 17.03
C SER A 296 -32.05 -4.33 15.96
N ARG A 297 -31.92 -3.29 15.13
CA ARG A 297 -32.91 -2.98 14.07
C ARG A 297 -32.26 -2.60 12.74
N LYS A 298 -31.67 -3.59 12.05
CA LYS A 298 -31.74 -3.65 10.59
C LYS A 298 -31.96 -5.12 10.17
N PRO A 299 -33.09 -5.46 9.54
CA PRO A 299 -33.28 -6.76 8.90
C PRO A 299 -32.40 -6.90 7.65
#